data_AF-A0A438H401-F1
#
_entry.id   AF-A0A438H401-F1
#
_cell.length_a   1.000
_cell.length_b   1.000
_cell.length_c   1.000
_cell.angle_alpha   90.00
_cell.angle_beta   90.00
_cell.angle_gamma   90.00
#
_symmetry.space_group_name_H-M   'P 1'
#
loop_
_entity.id
_entity.type
_entity.pdbx_description
1 polymer ?
#
loop_
_entity_poly.entity_id
_entity_poly.type
_entity_poly.pdbx_seq_one_letter_code
_entity_poly.pdbx_strand_id
1 'polypeptide(L)'
;MVYIGKDFLDFVQGSSDATSSKFQTTRKGSLSMMDYILKLKTLADNLATIGEDVNDKDHILQLLGDLGADYKSIVASITARENEVFLNSIHSFLLTYE
;
A
#
# COMPACT_ATOMS: atom_id res chain seq x y z
N MET A 1 -32.57 -4.81 17.89
CA MET A 1 -31.17 -5.13 17.55
C MET A 1 -31.20 -5.99 16.30
N VAL A 2 -30.58 -5.53 15.21
CA VAL A 2 -30.49 -6.30 13.96
C VAL A 2 -29.34 -7.28 14.15
N TYR A 3 -29.63 -8.58 14.15
CA TYR A 3 -28.60 -9.61 14.18
C TYR A 3 -27.91 -9.62 12.82
N ILE A 4 -26.70 -9.08 12.77
CA ILE A 4 -25.81 -9.32 11.65
C ILE A 4 -25.48 -10.82 11.69
N GLY A 5 -26.05 -11.59 10.75
CA GLY A 5 -25.86 -13.03 10.69
C GLY A 5 -24.39 -13.37 10.46
N LYS A 6 -23.95 -14.52 10.98
CA LYS A 6 -22.62 -15.11 10.73
C LYS A 6 -22.24 -15.05 9.24
N ASP A 7 -23.19 -15.32 8.34
CA ASP A 7 -22.96 -15.31 6.90
C ASP A 7 -22.50 -13.94 6.37
N PHE A 8 -22.96 -12.85 6.98
CA PHE A 8 -22.51 -11.51 6.63
C PHE A 8 -21.09 -11.24 7.12
N LEU A 9 -20.74 -11.68 8.33
CA LEU A 9 -19.39 -11.52 8.88
C LEU A 9 -18.37 -12.35 8.09
N ASP A 10 -18.70 -13.61 7.75
CA ASP A 10 -17.85 -14.48 6.93
C ASP A 10 -17.63 -13.89 5.52
N PHE A 11 -18.66 -13.26 4.94
CA PHE A 11 -18.54 -12.53 3.67
C PHE A 11 -17.62 -11.32 3.76
N VAL A 12 -17.77 -10.50 4.81
CA VAL A 12 -16.92 -9.32 5.04
C VAL A 12 -15.47 -9.74 5.26
N GLN A 13 -15.22 -10.77 6.08
CA GLN A 13 -13.88 -11.30 6.34
C GLN A 13 -13.22 -11.82 5.05
N GLY A 14 -13.92 -12.62 4.25
CA GLY A 14 -13.37 -13.13 2.99
C GLY A 14 -13.02 -12.02 1.99
N SER A 15 -13.75 -10.90 2.02
CA SER A 15 -13.44 -9.72 1.20
C SER A 15 -12.25 -8.92 1.73
N SER A 16 -12.10 -8.82 3.07
CA SER A 16 -10.95 -8.23 3.74
C SER A 16 -9.67 -8.99 3.38
N ASP A 17 -9.66 -10.31 3.58
CA ASP A 17 -8.50 -11.17 3.36
C ASP A 17 -8.00 -11.05 1.90
N ALA A 18 -8.93 -11.01 0.94
CA ALA A 18 -8.62 -10.83 -0.47
C ALA A 18 -8.02 -9.44 -0.77
N THR A 19 -8.48 -8.39 -0.09
CA THR A 19 -7.99 -7.01 -0.30
C THR A 19 -6.62 -6.80 0.35
N SER A 20 -6.42 -7.34 1.55
CA SER A 20 -5.14 -7.32 2.26
C SER A 20 -4.07 -8.11 1.49
N SER A 21 -4.43 -9.29 0.98
CA SER A 21 -3.55 -10.07 0.11
C SER A 21 -3.19 -9.32 -1.17
N LYS A 22 -4.16 -8.63 -1.81
CA LYS A 22 -3.89 -7.79 -2.99
C LYS A 22 -2.98 -6.62 -2.65
N PHE A 23 -3.12 -5.99 -1.49
CA PHE A 23 -2.24 -4.92 -1.05
C PHE A 23 -0.79 -5.42 -0.96
N GLN A 24 -0.56 -6.52 -0.24
CA GLN A 24 0.77 -7.09 0.00
C GLN A 24 1.45 -7.66 -1.26
N THR A 25 0.68 -8.07 -2.25
CA THR A 25 1.19 -8.67 -3.50
C THR A 25 1.24 -7.66 -4.67
N THR A 26 0.83 -6.41 -4.45
CA THR A 26 0.83 -5.38 -5.50
C THR A 26 2.26 -4.88 -5.77
N ARG A 27 2.70 -5.07 -7.01
CA ARG A 27 4.01 -4.67 -7.55
C ARG A 27 3.87 -3.54 -8.55
N LYS A 28 4.92 -2.73 -8.74
CA LYS A 28 4.93 -1.71 -9.80
C LYS A 28 4.80 -2.35 -11.17
N GLY A 29 5.63 -3.38 -11.45
CA GLY A 29 5.65 -4.04 -12.75
C GLY A 29 5.89 -3.04 -13.88
N SER A 30 5.00 -3.04 -14.87
CA SER A 30 5.01 -2.10 -16.00
C SER A 30 4.15 -0.85 -15.80
N LEU A 31 3.58 -0.64 -14.61
CA LEU A 31 2.79 0.55 -14.30
C LEU A 31 3.70 1.79 -14.21
N SER A 32 3.15 2.97 -14.50
CA SER A 32 3.77 4.22 -14.07
C SER A 32 3.81 4.29 -12.54
N MET A 33 4.73 5.06 -11.98
CA MET A 33 4.81 5.30 -10.54
C MET A 33 3.51 5.93 -10.01
N MET A 34 2.91 6.86 -10.77
CA MET A 34 1.63 7.47 -10.41
C MET A 34 0.51 6.42 -10.32
N ASP A 35 0.38 5.55 -11.32
CA ASP A 35 -0.63 4.49 -11.32
C ASP A 35 -0.40 3.48 -10.19
N TYR A 36 0.87 3.17 -9.90
CA TYR A 36 1.22 2.27 -8.81
C TYR A 36 0.86 2.84 -7.44
N ILE A 37 1.23 4.09 -7.16
CA ILE A 37 0.88 4.79 -5.92
C ILE A 37 -0.65 4.89 -5.76
N LEU A 38 -1.37 5.26 -6.83
CA LEU A 38 -2.82 5.37 -6.81
C LEU A 38 -3.49 4.01 -6.52
N LYS A 39 -2.97 2.93 -7.10
CA LYS A 39 -3.45 1.58 -6.86
C LYS A 39 -3.26 1.15 -5.41
N LEU A 40 -2.08 1.37 -4.83
CA LEU A 40 -1.83 1.08 -3.41
C LEU A 40 -2.74 1.89 -2.50
N LYS A 41 -2.89 3.19 -2.77
CA LYS A 41 -3.80 4.05 -2.02
C LYS A 41 -5.24 3.56 -2.07
N THR A 42 -5.73 3.17 -3.25
CA THR A 42 -7.09 2.65 -3.40
C THR A 42 -7.30 1.36 -2.59
N LEU A 43 -6.31 0.47 -2.56
CA LEU A 43 -6.38 -0.75 -1.74
C LEU A 43 -6.37 -0.43 -0.25
N ALA A 44 -5.53 0.51 0.20
CA ALA A 44 -5.50 0.98 1.59
C ALA A 44 -6.81 1.66 2.01
N ASP A 45 -7.38 2.52 1.16
CA ASP A 45 -8.65 3.20 1.41
C ASP A 45 -9.81 2.18 1.51
N ASN A 46 -9.79 1.12 0.70
CA ASN A 46 -10.76 0.03 0.79
C ASN A 46 -10.66 -0.75 2.11
N LEU A 47 -9.44 -1.02 2.57
CA LEU A 47 -9.18 -1.68 3.84
C LEU A 47 -9.62 -0.80 5.03
N ALA A 48 -9.32 0.51 4.98
CA ALA A 48 -9.79 1.46 5.97
C ALA A 48 -11.33 1.55 6.04
N THR A 49 -12.01 1.43 4.90
CA THR A 49 -13.49 1.45 4.82
C THR A 49 -14.14 0.28 5.57
N ILE A 50 -13.45 -0.85 5.68
CA ILE A 50 -13.92 -2.05 6.41
C ILE A 50 -13.33 -2.18 7.81
N GLY A 51 -12.61 -1.16 8.30
CA GLY A 51 -12.03 -1.11 9.64
C GLY A 51 -10.65 -1.76 9.77
N GLU A 52 -9.98 -2.04 8.66
CA GLU A 52 -8.61 -2.56 8.61
C GLU A 52 -7.65 -1.50 8.08
N ASP A 53 -7.45 -0.41 8.82
CA ASP A 53 -6.58 0.66 8.35
C ASP A 53 -5.13 0.18 8.17
N VAL A 54 -4.55 0.55 7.02
CA VAL A 54 -3.13 0.33 6.76
C VAL A 54 -2.36 1.52 7.31
N ASN A 55 -1.46 1.28 8.26
CA ASN A 55 -0.61 2.33 8.78
C ASN A 55 0.44 2.78 7.74
N ASP A 56 0.93 4.00 7.88
CA ASP A 56 1.91 4.58 6.96
C ASP A 56 3.18 3.74 6.80
N LYS A 57 3.62 3.04 7.85
CA LYS A 57 4.85 2.22 7.79
C LYS A 57 4.65 1.01 6.89
N ASP A 58 3.54 0.31 7.03
CA ASP A 58 3.20 -0.84 6.17
C ASP A 58 2.98 -0.41 4.73
N HIS A 59 2.40 0.78 4.53
CA HIS A 59 2.29 1.37 3.20
C HIS A 59 3.65 1.68 2.58
N ILE A 60 4.56 2.29 3.34
CA ILE A 60 5.92 2.59 2.88
C ILE A 60 6.67 1.29 2.54
N LEU A 61 6.57 0.26 3.40
CA LEU A 61 7.20 -1.03 3.16
C LEU A 61 6.69 -1.68 1.88
N GLN A 62 5.37 -1.67 1.67
CA GLN A 62 4.77 -2.22 0.45
C GLN A 62 5.21 -1.44 -0.80
N LEU A 63 5.21 -0.11 -0.71
CA LEU A 63 5.58 0.79 -1.80
C LEU A 63 7.04 0.59 -2.23
N LEU A 64 7.97 0.46 -1.27
CA LEU A 64 9.41 0.34 -1.56
C LEU A 64 9.85 -1.11 -1.82
N GLY A 65 9.03 -2.10 -1.43
CA GLY A 65 9.39 -3.52 -1.47
C GLY A 65 9.54 -4.11 -2.87
N ASP A 66 8.81 -3.59 -3.87
CA ASP A 66 8.79 -4.18 -5.23
C ASP A 66 8.62 -3.13 -6.35
N LEU A 67 9.56 -2.18 -6.39
CA LEU A 67 9.64 -1.14 -7.42
C LEU A 67 10.45 -1.53 -8.67
N GLY A 68 11.24 -2.60 -8.59
CA GLY A 68 12.16 -3.02 -9.65
C GLY A 68 13.59 -2.47 -9.50
N ALA A 69 14.49 -2.93 -10.38
CA ALA A 69 15.92 -2.67 -10.26
C ALA A 69 16.31 -1.19 -10.46
N ASP A 70 15.56 -0.47 -11.30
CA ASP A 70 15.83 0.94 -11.62
C ASP A 70 15.66 1.84 -10.39
N TYR A 71 14.81 1.45 -9.46
CA TYR A 71 14.52 2.20 -8.23
C TYR A 71 15.46 1.86 -7.07
N LYS A 72 16.41 0.92 -7.23
CA LYS A 72 17.31 0.51 -6.13
C LYS A 72 18.09 1.69 -5.53
N SER A 73 18.55 2.63 -6.35
CA SER A 73 19.32 3.79 -5.89
C SER A 73 18.47 4.74 -5.03
N ILE A 74 17.24 5.02 -5.46
CA ILE A 74 16.34 5.90 -4.71
C ILE A 74 15.83 5.22 -3.43
N VAL A 75 15.54 3.91 -3.48
CA VAL A 75 15.19 3.12 -2.28
C VAL A 75 16.33 3.16 -1.26
N ALA A 76 17.57 2.90 -1.69
CA ALA A 76 18.74 2.97 -0.80
C ALA A 76 18.88 4.37 -0.16
N SER A 77 18.71 5.42 -0.97
CA SER A 77 18.78 6.82 -0.50
C SER A 77 17.68 7.16 0.51
N ILE A 78 16.47 6.62 0.35
CA ILE A 78 15.37 6.78 1.30
C ILE A 78 15.65 5.99 2.58
N THR A 79 16.14 4.75 2.49
CA THR A 79 16.41 3.89 3.66
C THR A 79 17.63 4.33 4.48
N ALA A 80 18.58 5.05 3.86
CA ALA A 80 19.77 5.56 4.55
C ALA A 80 19.50 6.82 5.39
N ARG A 81 18.30 7.41 5.29
CA ARG A 81 17.92 8.58 6.07
C ARG A 81 17.70 8.21 7.53
N GLU A 82 18.39 8.92 8.44
CA GLU A 82 18.23 8.77 9.88
C GLU A 82 16.99 9.52 10.43
N ASN A 83 16.37 10.38 9.62
CA ASN A 83 15.20 11.14 10.00
C ASN A 83 13.89 10.41 9.70
N GLU A 84 12.82 10.81 10.39
CA GLU A 84 11.49 10.28 10.13
C GLU A 84 11.08 10.54 8.68
N VAL A 85 10.61 9.49 8.01
CA VAL A 85 10.21 9.51 6.60
C VAL A 85 8.70 9.41 6.52
N PHE A 86 8.09 10.40 5.85
CA PHE A 86 6.65 10.46 5.66
C PHE A 86 6.24 9.91 4.29
N LEU A 87 5.11 9.21 4.25
CA LEU A 87 4.59 8.57 3.03
C LEU A 87 4.43 9.58 1.87
N ASN A 88 3.91 10.77 2.15
CA ASN A 88 3.74 11.86 1.17
C ASN A 88 5.08 12.32 0.55
N SER A 89 6.15 12.31 1.34
CA SER A 89 7.49 12.69 0.91
C SER A 89 8.06 11.62 -0.02
N ILE A 90 7.88 10.33 0.32
CA ILE A 90 8.28 9.22 -0.54
C ILE A 90 7.53 9.26 -1.88
N HIS A 91 6.21 9.50 -1.86
CA HIS A 91 5.44 9.67 -3.10
C HIS A 91 6.07 10.74 -4.00
N SER A 92 6.41 11.89 -3.41
CA SER A 92 7.00 13.01 -4.14
C SER A 92 8.37 12.66 -4.72
N PHE A 93 9.23 11.99 -3.95
CA PHE A 93 10.55 11.54 -4.42
C PHE A 93 10.44 10.55 -5.57
N LEU A 94 9.55 9.56 -5.45
CA LEU A 94 9.36 8.55 -6.48
C LEU A 94 8.78 9.11 -7.77
N LEU A 95 7.80 10.03 -7.68
CA LEU A 95 7.20 10.70 -8.84
C LEU A 95 8.17 11.66 -9.54
N THR A 96 9.14 12.22 -8.82
CA THR A 96 10.16 13.10 -9.42
C THR A 96 11.27 12.30 -10.12
N TYR A 97 11.47 11.05 -9.72
CA TYR A 97 12.53 10.19 -10.24
C TYR A 97 12.19 9.53 -11.59
N GLU A 98 10.90 9.21 -11.82
CA GLU A 98 10.40 8.63 -13.08
C GLU A 98 10.32 9.67 -14.21
#